data_AF-A0A9E7C282-F1
#
_entry.id   AF-A0A9E7C282-F1
#
_cell.length_a   1.000
_cell.length_b   1.000
_cell.length_c   1.000
_cell.angle_alpha   90.00
_cell.angle_beta   90.00
_cell.angle_gamma   90.00
#
_symmetry.space_group_name_H-M   'P 1'
#
loop_
_entity.id
_entity.type
_entity.pdbx_description
1 polymer ?
#
loop_
_entity_poly.entity_id
_entity_poly.type
_entity_poly.pdbx_seq_one_letter_code
_entity_poly.pdbx_strand_id
1 'polypeptide(L)'
;MRSANDVGSDAPPTNPTPGLRRILFVSDAAVADVDELPPIVRAIIDAAIEVYVLTPTLPGRLAWLADDLDRFRHHADERLDTVLSQLHAIGANVGGAARLGSILTVIADAVTAFEPDHILIALHVSEHANWQERRLVEHVENRFRLPVTTFAVDPAGHTRTADGPLLLWYDGSEDAKYAIEHAGRLLGGRDALVVTVWQATPAPGSPASAGVSDLVDVDRAAADLGERLACDGVRIAQQAGLHAKPLAVEATGPVWRTVVETADRHDAATIVVGSGPTGLRPLLLGSVSGTIVHHADRPTLVIRSPSRPGAPHTEHEDSGRRGERHRGRRRDPSEAVHPTEGENMSVEEILGTHRRPLIADVATLAACIDECAACAATCTICADACLAEPDIETLARCIRLCLDCADACVDAGRILSRQTDPDADTQLTALQACLAACRACAAECERHAHHHEHCRLSGEECRRCERACADLLAALGGAPR
;
A
#
# COMPACT_ATOMS: atom_id res chain seq x y z
N MET A 1 -36.46 -10.84 60.73
CA MET A 1 -37.16 -10.82 59.42
C MET A 1 -37.04 -9.42 58.86
N ARG A 2 -36.38 -9.10 57.75
CA ARG A 2 -35.62 -9.83 56.72
C ARG A 2 -34.55 -8.85 56.20
N SER A 3 -33.33 -9.35 55.96
CA SER A 3 -32.32 -8.68 55.15
C SER A 3 -32.83 -8.49 53.74
N ALA A 4 -32.60 -7.31 53.16
CA ALA A 4 -32.79 -7.06 51.74
C ALA A 4 -31.55 -7.57 50.98
N ASN A 5 -31.77 -8.61 50.17
CA ASN A 5 -30.78 -9.16 49.25
C ASN A 5 -30.46 -8.16 48.13
N ASP A 6 -29.19 -7.78 48.05
CA ASP A 6 -28.28 -8.07 46.94
C ASP A 6 -28.93 -8.13 45.54
N VAL A 7 -28.89 -7.00 44.83
CA VAL A 7 -29.03 -6.96 43.38
C VAL A 7 -27.62 -6.90 42.83
N GLY A 8 -27.12 -8.07 42.45
CA GLY A 8 -25.86 -8.24 41.74
C GLY A 8 -25.82 -7.33 40.51
N SER A 9 -24.93 -6.35 40.56
CA SER A 9 -24.47 -5.61 39.39
C SER A 9 -23.59 -6.56 38.57
N ASP A 10 -24.21 -7.38 37.72
CA ASP A 10 -23.51 -8.04 36.62
C ASP A 10 -23.07 -6.95 35.63
N ALA A 11 -21.91 -6.35 35.93
CA ALA A 11 -21.12 -5.70 34.91
C ALA A 11 -20.80 -6.76 33.85
N PRO A 12 -21.04 -6.49 32.56
CA PRO A 12 -20.65 -7.44 31.51
C PRO A 12 -19.15 -7.72 31.68
N PRO A 13 -18.70 -8.97 31.50
CA PRO A 13 -17.30 -9.31 31.63
C PRO A 13 -16.50 -8.41 30.68
N THR A 14 -15.67 -7.55 31.25
CA THR A 14 -14.63 -6.86 30.51
C THR A 14 -13.71 -7.94 29.99
N ASN A 15 -13.93 -8.37 28.74
CA ASN A 15 -13.02 -9.24 28.05
C ASN A 15 -11.61 -8.66 28.22
N PRO A 16 -10.63 -9.40 28.76
CA PRO A 16 -9.25 -8.96 28.70
C PRO A 16 -8.92 -8.78 27.22
N THR A 17 -8.67 -7.53 26.83
CA THR A 17 -8.27 -7.16 25.47
C THR A 17 -7.08 -8.02 25.09
N PRO A 18 -7.10 -8.76 23.97
CA PRO A 18 -5.95 -9.56 23.60
C PRO A 18 -4.79 -8.60 23.32
N GLY A 19 -3.68 -8.71 24.07
CA GLY A 19 -2.40 -8.18 23.62
C GLY A 19 -2.02 -8.81 22.27
N LEU A 20 -1.03 -8.25 21.57
CA LEU A 20 -0.50 -8.83 20.33
C LEU A 20 -0.23 -10.32 20.52
N ARG A 21 -0.89 -11.16 19.74
CA ARG A 21 -0.69 -12.61 19.82
C ARG A 21 0.14 -13.11 18.67
N ARG A 22 -0.16 -12.70 17.45
CA ARG A 22 0.34 -13.36 16.24
C ARG A 22 0.74 -12.32 15.19
N ILE A 23 2.04 -12.14 15.02
CA ILE A 23 2.60 -11.22 14.03
C ILE A 23 2.95 -11.98 12.77
N LEU A 24 2.44 -11.51 11.63
CA LEU A 24 2.98 -11.88 10.32
C LEU A 24 4.07 -10.87 9.96
N PHE A 25 5.33 -11.32 9.95
CA PHE A 25 6.47 -10.49 9.57
C PHE A 25 6.85 -10.78 8.11
N VAL A 26 6.46 -9.88 7.21
CA VAL A 26 6.85 -9.88 5.80
C VAL A 26 8.20 -9.20 5.65
N SER A 27 9.23 -9.96 5.28
CA SER A 27 10.58 -9.44 5.12
C SER A 27 10.99 -9.47 3.67
N ASP A 28 10.96 -8.30 3.03
CA ASP A 28 11.64 -8.12 1.75
C ASP A 28 13.12 -7.70 1.91
N ALA A 29 13.49 -7.29 3.12
CA ALA A 29 14.83 -6.91 3.54
C ALA A 29 15.18 -7.56 4.87
N ALA A 30 16.46 -7.84 5.10
CA ALA A 30 17.01 -8.25 6.39
C ALA A 30 17.92 -7.15 6.93
N VAL A 31 17.83 -6.88 8.24
CA VAL A 31 18.79 -6.00 8.92
C VAL A 31 20.14 -6.71 9.08
N ALA A 32 21.23 -5.97 9.16
CA ALA A 32 22.57 -6.54 9.29
C ALA A 32 22.79 -7.18 10.67
N ASP A 33 22.24 -6.58 11.72
CA ASP A 33 22.34 -7.02 13.11
C ASP A 33 20.97 -6.89 13.80
N VAL A 34 20.74 -7.65 14.88
CA VAL A 34 19.50 -7.55 15.64
C VAL A 34 19.35 -6.21 16.36
N ASP A 35 20.47 -5.55 16.68
CA ASP A 35 20.49 -4.21 17.28
C ASP A 35 20.10 -3.11 16.28
N GLU A 36 20.10 -3.41 14.97
CA GLU A 36 19.59 -2.53 13.91
C GLU A 36 18.05 -2.57 13.81
N LEU A 37 17.35 -3.41 14.58
CA LEU A 37 15.89 -3.35 14.63
C LEU A 37 15.45 -2.07 15.35
N PRO A 38 14.57 -1.24 14.74
CA PRO A 38 14.07 -0.04 15.40
C PRO A 38 13.45 -0.38 16.76
N PRO A 39 13.67 0.45 17.82
CA PRO A 39 13.17 0.14 19.16
C PRO A 39 11.66 -0.14 19.23
N ILE A 40 10.87 0.54 18.40
CA ILE A 40 9.42 0.32 18.28
C ILE A 40 9.11 -1.04 17.66
N VAL A 41 9.84 -1.45 16.62
CA VAL A 41 9.68 -2.76 15.97
C VAL A 41 10.06 -3.87 16.94
N ARG A 42 11.17 -3.70 17.68
CA ARG A 42 11.58 -4.62 18.74
C ARG A 42 10.50 -4.76 19.83
N ALA A 43 9.95 -3.64 20.31
CA ALA A 43 8.88 -3.67 21.31
C ALA A 43 7.62 -4.40 20.81
N ILE A 44 7.28 -4.27 19.53
CA ILE A 44 6.18 -4.97 18.88
C ILE A 44 6.44 -6.49 18.83
N ILE A 45 7.65 -6.89 18.44
CA ILE A 45 8.07 -8.30 18.40
C ILE A 45 8.08 -8.93 19.80
N ASP A 46 8.66 -8.24 20.79
CA ASP A 46 8.75 -8.71 22.18
C ASP A 46 7.36 -8.87 22.83
N ALA A 47 6.37 -8.10 22.38
CA ALA A 47 5.00 -8.20 22.86
C ALA A 47 4.22 -9.38 22.24
N ALA A 48 4.72 -10.02 21.18
CA ALA A 48 4.02 -11.08 20.46
C ALA A 48 4.24 -12.47 21.07
N ILE A 49 3.19 -13.29 21.05
CA ILE A 49 3.26 -14.70 21.49
C ILE A 49 3.89 -15.58 20.41
N GLU A 50 3.65 -15.26 19.15
CA GLU A 50 4.10 -16.01 17.99
C GLU A 50 4.39 -15.07 16.82
N VAL A 51 5.51 -15.27 16.14
CA VAL A 51 5.91 -14.53 14.95
C VAL A 51 6.06 -15.52 13.79
N TYR A 52 5.44 -15.21 12.65
CA TYR A 52 5.63 -15.96 11.41
C TYR A 52 6.33 -15.09 10.39
N VAL A 53 7.56 -15.46 10.02
CA VAL A 53 8.36 -14.75 9.02
C VAL A 53 8.05 -15.26 7.63
N LEU A 54 7.76 -14.34 6.74
CA LEU A 54 7.48 -14.60 5.34
C LEU A 54 8.47 -13.83 4.48
N THR A 55 9.31 -14.54 3.74
CA THR A 55 10.19 -13.95 2.72
C THR A 55 9.65 -14.25 1.32
N PRO A 56 9.19 -13.24 0.57
CA PRO A 56 8.77 -13.47 -0.81
C PRO A 56 9.99 -13.71 -1.69
N THR A 57 9.93 -14.69 -2.59
CA THR A 57 10.90 -14.82 -3.69
C THR A 57 10.41 -13.94 -4.84
N LEU A 58 11.10 -12.84 -5.13
CA LEU A 58 10.74 -11.88 -6.17
C LEU A 58 11.57 -12.07 -7.45
N PRO A 59 11.17 -12.97 -8.38
CA PRO A 59 11.78 -12.98 -9.70
C PRO A 59 11.37 -11.71 -10.45
N GLY A 60 12.34 -10.97 -11.00
CA GLY A 60 12.06 -9.86 -11.92
C GLY A 60 11.34 -10.35 -13.19
N ARG A 61 10.61 -9.46 -13.89
CA ARG A 61 9.78 -9.80 -15.08
C ARG A 61 10.53 -10.51 -16.23
N LEU A 62 11.86 -10.50 -16.25
CA LEU A 62 12.72 -11.16 -17.26
C LEU A 62 13.51 -12.38 -16.73
N ALA A 63 13.36 -12.73 -15.45
CA ALA A 63 14.12 -13.80 -14.80
C ALA A 63 13.73 -15.22 -15.23
N TRP A 64 12.58 -15.38 -15.90
CA TRP A 64 12.10 -16.68 -16.41
C TRP A 64 12.82 -17.14 -17.68
N LEU A 65 13.63 -16.27 -18.31
CA LEU A 65 14.40 -16.58 -19.52
C LEU A 65 15.80 -17.16 -19.21
N ALA A 66 16.26 -17.06 -17.97
CA ALA A 66 17.54 -17.59 -17.51
C ALA A 66 17.31 -18.63 -16.41
N ASP A 67 18.26 -19.53 -16.22
CA ASP A 67 18.31 -20.60 -15.20
C ASP A 67 18.38 -20.06 -13.74
N ASP A 68 17.80 -18.89 -13.48
CA ASP A 68 18.00 -18.04 -12.29
C ASP A 68 16.92 -18.24 -11.20
N LEU A 69 15.88 -19.07 -11.40
CA LEU A 69 14.82 -19.28 -10.40
C LEU A 69 15.38 -19.87 -9.09
N ASP A 70 16.33 -20.80 -9.18
CA ASP A 70 17.01 -21.39 -8.03
C ASP A 70 17.79 -20.34 -7.24
N ARG A 71 18.37 -19.35 -7.94
CA ARG A 71 19.09 -18.23 -7.31
C ARG A 71 18.15 -17.35 -6.50
N PHE A 72 16.96 -16.99 -7.01
CA PHE A 72 15.99 -16.19 -6.26
C PHE A 72 15.46 -16.92 -5.02
N ARG A 73 15.24 -18.22 -5.13
CA ARG A 73 14.85 -19.06 -3.98
C ARG A 73 15.94 -19.08 -2.93
N HIS A 74 17.19 -19.29 -3.36
CA HIS A 74 18.34 -19.25 -2.46
C HIS A 74 18.47 -17.92 -1.72
N HIS A 75 18.32 -16.78 -2.39
CA HIS A 75 18.38 -15.47 -1.73
C HIS A 75 17.24 -15.25 -0.72
N ALA A 76 16.03 -15.75 -1.00
CA ALA A 76 14.91 -15.63 -0.06
C ALA A 76 15.05 -16.58 1.14
N ASP A 77 15.65 -17.76 0.94
CA ASP A 77 16.00 -18.71 2.00
C ASP A 77 17.11 -18.14 2.88
N GLU A 78 18.18 -17.58 2.31
CA GLU A 78 19.25 -16.90 3.06
C GLU A 78 18.70 -15.73 3.90
N ARG A 79 17.78 -14.94 3.32
CA ARG A 79 17.09 -13.86 4.04
C ARG A 79 16.23 -14.40 5.18
N LEU A 80 15.49 -15.48 4.93
CA LEU A 80 14.66 -16.12 5.96
C LEU A 80 15.53 -16.60 7.12
N ASP A 81 16.63 -17.31 6.82
CA ASP A 81 17.55 -17.82 7.82
C ASP A 81 18.18 -16.68 8.65
N THR A 82 18.52 -15.57 8.00
CA THR A 82 19.04 -14.38 8.67
C THR A 82 18.02 -13.80 9.65
N VAL A 83 16.79 -13.55 9.20
CA VAL A 83 15.73 -12.97 10.04
C VAL A 83 15.32 -13.92 11.17
N LEU A 84 15.17 -15.21 10.89
CA LEU A 84 14.86 -16.22 11.91
C LEU A 84 15.95 -16.28 12.98
N SER A 85 17.23 -16.28 12.57
CA SER A 85 18.36 -16.31 13.50
C SER A 85 18.37 -15.08 14.42
N GLN A 86 18.12 -13.89 13.87
CA GLN A 86 18.03 -12.65 14.65
C GLN A 86 16.87 -12.67 15.65
N LEU A 87 15.70 -13.13 15.23
CA LEU A 87 14.52 -13.22 16.08
C LEU A 87 14.67 -14.30 17.17
N HIS A 88 15.32 -15.43 16.87
CA HIS A 88 15.68 -16.42 17.89
C HIS A 88 16.70 -15.87 18.90
N ALA A 89 17.64 -15.01 18.47
CA ALA A 89 18.62 -14.41 19.36
C ALA A 89 18.00 -13.49 20.44
N ILE A 90 16.86 -12.85 20.13
CA ILE A 90 16.08 -12.06 21.11
C ILE A 90 15.01 -12.88 21.84
N GLY A 91 14.93 -14.19 21.60
CA GLY A 91 14.03 -15.11 22.29
C GLY A 91 12.60 -15.14 21.76
N ALA A 92 12.35 -14.63 20.55
CA ALA A 92 11.03 -14.68 19.93
C ALA A 92 10.66 -16.12 19.55
N ASN A 93 9.40 -16.51 19.80
CA ASN A 93 8.84 -17.75 19.30
C ASN A 93 8.50 -17.56 17.82
N VAL A 94 9.44 -17.94 16.95
CA VAL A 94 9.37 -17.64 15.52
C VAL A 94 9.49 -18.90 14.66
N GLY A 95 8.65 -18.96 13.64
CA GLY A 95 8.77 -19.85 12.49
C GLY A 95 8.67 -19.04 11.19
N GLY A 96 8.86 -19.67 10.04
CA GLY A 96 8.71 -18.95 8.77
C GLY A 96 8.90 -19.81 7.55
N ALA A 97 8.68 -19.21 6.39
CA ALA A 97 8.91 -19.85 5.10
C ALA A 97 9.21 -18.81 4.01
N ALA A 98 10.11 -19.17 3.10
CA ALA A 98 10.25 -18.50 1.82
C ALA A 98 9.16 -19.02 0.88
N ARG A 99 8.51 -18.11 0.17
CA ARG A 99 7.37 -18.44 -0.69
C ARG A 99 7.46 -17.75 -2.04
N LEU A 100 7.18 -18.53 -3.07
CA LEU A 100 7.05 -18.06 -4.44
C LEU A 100 5.65 -17.54 -4.71
N GLY A 101 5.57 -16.41 -5.40
CA GLY A 101 4.34 -15.77 -5.80
C GLY A 101 4.42 -14.26 -5.69
N SER A 102 3.37 -13.57 -6.13
CA SER A 102 3.24 -12.13 -5.87
C SER A 102 3.19 -11.88 -4.35
N ILE A 103 3.80 -10.79 -3.87
CA ILE A 103 3.83 -10.46 -2.43
C ILE A 103 2.42 -10.49 -1.82
N LEU A 104 1.43 -9.91 -2.51
CA LEU A 104 0.05 -9.86 -2.03
C LEU A 104 -0.61 -11.23 -1.90
N THR A 105 -0.36 -12.14 -2.86
CA THR A 105 -0.90 -13.51 -2.79
C THR A 105 -0.29 -14.26 -1.62
N VAL A 106 1.03 -14.18 -1.48
CA VAL A 106 1.74 -14.88 -0.41
C VAL A 106 1.32 -14.34 0.97
N ILE A 107 1.15 -13.03 1.11
CA ILE A 107 0.58 -12.43 2.32
C ILE A 107 -0.86 -12.93 2.53
N ALA A 108 -1.69 -13.02 1.50
CA ALA A 108 -3.08 -13.48 1.64
C ALA A 108 -3.18 -14.93 2.15
N ASP A 109 -2.34 -15.81 1.62
CA ASP A 109 -2.26 -17.21 2.05
C ASP A 109 -1.75 -17.31 3.48
N ALA A 110 -0.71 -16.53 3.83
CA ALA A 110 -0.19 -16.46 5.18
C ALA A 110 -1.23 -15.91 6.17
N VAL A 111 -1.94 -14.84 5.83
CA VAL A 111 -3.03 -14.29 6.67
C VAL A 111 -4.13 -15.32 6.89
N THR A 112 -4.48 -16.09 5.86
CA THR A 112 -5.52 -17.13 5.96
C THR A 112 -5.06 -18.32 6.82
N ALA A 113 -3.81 -18.74 6.69
CA ALA A 113 -3.29 -19.90 7.42
C ALA A 113 -2.85 -19.57 8.86
N PHE A 114 -2.29 -18.37 9.06
CA PHE A 114 -1.69 -17.93 10.32
C PHE A 114 -2.61 -17.00 11.12
N GLU A 115 -3.70 -16.48 10.57
CA GLU A 115 -4.65 -15.59 11.28
C GLU A 115 -3.95 -14.53 12.17
N PRO A 116 -3.04 -13.70 11.60
CA PRO A 116 -2.33 -12.69 12.37
C PRO A 116 -3.28 -11.59 12.86
N ASP A 117 -2.92 -10.97 13.99
CA ASP A 117 -3.58 -9.75 14.49
C ASP A 117 -2.79 -8.48 14.16
N HIS A 118 -1.58 -8.61 13.60
CA HIS A 118 -0.71 -7.51 13.16
C HIS A 118 0.20 -7.95 12.01
N ILE A 119 0.45 -7.05 11.06
CA ILE A 119 1.41 -7.27 9.97
C ILE A 119 2.60 -6.33 10.16
N LEU A 120 3.80 -6.90 10.21
CA LEU A 120 5.06 -6.16 10.21
C LEU A 120 5.71 -6.31 8.83
N ILE A 121 6.15 -5.22 8.21
CA ILE A 121 6.77 -5.24 6.87
C ILE A 121 8.12 -4.53 6.92
N ALA A 122 9.19 -5.26 6.61
CA ALA A 122 10.51 -4.69 6.32
C ALA A 122 10.64 -4.43 4.82
N LEU A 123 10.82 -3.17 4.45
CA LEU A 123 10.97 -2.70 3.08
C LEU A 123 12.42 -2.30 2.80
N HIS A 124 12.91 -2.49 1.58
CA HIS A 124 14.22 -1.98 1.20
C HIS A 124 14.15 -0.47 0.88
N VAL A 125 15.06 0.32 1.44
CA VAL A 125 15.33 1.68 0.96
C VAL A 125 16.05 1.55 -0.37
N SER A 126 15.38 1.86 -1.47
CA SER A 126 16.04 1.97 -2.76
C SER A 126 15.66 3.28 -3.43
N GLU A 127 16.64 3.93 -4.06
CA GLU A 127 16.41 5.04 -5.01
C GLU A 127 15.46 4.61 -6.16
N HIS A 128 15.26 3.30 -6.31
CA HIS A 128 14.44 2.65 -7.33
C HIS A 128 13.30 1.80 -6.75
N ALA A 129 12.82 2.06 -5.52
CA ALA A 129 11.79 1.26 -4.86
C ALA A 129 10.65 0.96 -5.83
N ASN A 130 10.54 -0.32 -6.22
CA ASN A 130 9.65 -0.78 -7.28
C ASN A 130 8.23 -0.30 -6.95
N TRP A 131 7.47 0.11 -7.96
CA TRP A 131 6.09 0.55 -7.79
C TRP A 131 5.19 -0.49 -7.08
N GLN A 132 5.60 -1.77 -7.08
CA GLN A 132 4.97 -2.87 -6.34
C GLN A 132 5.11 -2.72 -4.83
N GLU A 133 6.29 -2.34 -4.32
CA GLU A 133 6.51 -2.01 -2.89
C GLU A 133 5.77 -0.72 -2.53
N ARG A 134 5.71 0.24 -3.46
CA ARG A 134 5.01 1.51 -3.26
C ARG A 134 3.52 1.25 -2.92
N ARG A 135 2.78 0.49 -3.71
CA ARG A 135 1.36 0.24 -3.39
C ARG A 135 1.13 -0.95 -2.46
N LEU A 136 2.15 -1.71 -2.08
CA LEU A 136 1.99 -2.91 -1.26
C LEU A 136 1.23 -2.60 0.03
N VAL A 137 1.66 -1.56 0.74
CA VAL A 137 1.12 -1.20 2.04
C VAL A 137 -0.35 -0.78 1.91
N GLU A 138 -0.68 0.05 0.92
CA GLU A 138 -2.07 0.42 0.61
C GLU A 138 -2.94 -0.80 0.28
N HIS A 139 -2.44 -1.76 -0.51
CA HIS A 139 -3.18 -2.98 -0.82
C HIS A 139 -3.35 -3.90 0.38
N VAL A 140 -2.31 -4.06 1.22
CA VAL A 140 -2.35 -4.86 2.46
C VAL A 140 -3.35 -4.26 3.45
N GLU A 141 -3.28 -2.94 3.68
CA GLU A 141 -4.24 -2.21 4.51
C GLU A 141 -5.69 -2.36 4.02
N ASN A 142 -5.89 -2.20 2.71
CA ASN A 142 -7.23 -2.28 2.13
C ASN A 142 -7.80 -3.69 2.14
N ARG A 143 -6.96 -4.70 1.93
CA ARG A 143 -7.36 -6.11 1.78
C ARG A 143 -7.60 -6.78 3.13
N PHE A 144 -6.67 -6.65 4.08
CA PHE A 144 -6.67 -7.44 5.31
C PHE A 144 -7.24 -6.70 6.51
N ARG A 145 -7.24 -5.35 6.49
CA ARG A 145 -7.75 -4.51 7.58
C ARG A 145 -7.11 -4.81 8.94
N LEU A 146 -5.90 -5.34 8.93
CA LEU A 146 -5.05 -5.53 10.10
C LEU A 146 -4.19 -4.28 10.31
N PRO A 147 -3.77 -3.96 11.54
CA PRO A 147 -2.73 -2.97 11.77
C PRO A 147 -1.45 -3.38 11.01
N VAL A 148 -0.83 -2.40 10.35
CA VAL A 148 0.39 -2.60 9.58
C VAL A 148 1.49 -1.71 10.14
N THR A 149 2.62 -2.29 10.53
CA THR A 149 3.85 -1.53 10.82
C THR A 149 4.82 -1.74 9.68
N THR A 150 5.29 -0.65 9.08
CA THR A 150 6.34 -0.68 8.07
C THR A 150 7.61 -0.05 8.63
N PHE A 151 8.76 -0.53 8.20
CA PHE A 151 10.04 0.14 8.42
C PHE A 151 10.97 -0.13 7.24
N ALA A 152 11.90 0.79 7.01
CA ALA A 152 12.79 0.73 5.87
C ALA A 152 14.20 0.27 6.32
N VAL A 153 14.83 -0.54 5.47
CA VAL A 153 16.17 -1.12 5.67
C VAL A 153 17.02 -0.74 4.46
N ASP A 154 18.16 -0.11 4.69
CA ASP A 154 19.07 0.27 3.62
C ASP A 154 19.78 -0.94 2.98
N PRO A 155 20.47 -0.78 1.83
CA PRO A 155 21.19 -1.90 1.19
C PRO A 155 22.31 -2.51 2.03
N ALA A 156 22.79 -1.80 3.06
CA ALA A 156 23.81 -2.28 3.98
C ALA A 156 23.19 -2.96 5.22
N GLY A 157 21.86 -3.01 5.33
CA GLY A 157 21.12 -3.64 6.43
C GLY A 157 20.89 -2.73 7.64
N HIS A 158 21.12 -1.43 7.54
CA HIS A 158 20.86 -0.48 8.62
C HIS A 158 19.43 0.07 8.57
N THR A 159 18.92 0.52 9.72
CA THR A 159 17.64 1.21 9.79
C THR A 159 17.75 2.58 10.47
N ARG A 160 16.79 3.47 10.20
CA ARG A 160 16.69 4.72 10.97
C ARG A 160 16.12 4.41 12.35
N THR A 161 16.98 4.41 13.35
CA THR A 161 16.60 4.27 14.76
C THR A 161 16.47 5.65 15.41
N ALA A 162 15.39 5.86 16.17
CA ALA A 162 15.20 7.04 17.00
C ALA A 162 14.50 6.66 18.31
N ASP A 163 14.89 7.31 19.40
CA ASP A 163 14.36 7.05 20.76
C ASP A 163 13.31 8.09 21.20
N GLY A 164 12.97 9.05 20.33
CA GLY A 164 12.03 10.11 20.65
C GLY A 164 10.57 9.65 20.81
N PRO A 165 9.64 10.61 20.89
CA PRO A 165 8.24 10.31 21.16
C PRO A 165 7.57 9.60 19.98
N LEU A 166 6.42 8.97 20.25
CA LEU A 166 5.49 8.57 19.19
C LEU A 166 4.86 9.83 18.58
N LEU A 167 4.88 9.98 17.26
CA LEU A 167 4.09 11.03 16.59
C LEU A 167 2.73 10.46 16.20
N LEU A 168 1.66 10.95 16.82
CA LEU A 168 0.28 10.53 16.55
C LEU A 168 -0.41 11.60 15.70
N TRP A 169 -0.65 11.32 14.42
CA TRP A 169 -1.40 12.28 13.59
C TRP A 169 -2.89 12.22 13.91
N TYR A 170 -3.48 13.38 14.21
CA TYR A 170 -4.88 13.51 14.59
C TYR A 170 -5.57 14.67 13.86
N ASP A 171 -6.55 14.33 13.03
CA ASP A 171 -7.38 15.25 12.27
C ASP A 171 -8.82 15.36 12.82
N GLY A 172 -9.10 14.71 13.95
CA GLY A 172 -10.44 14.63 14.55
C GLY A 172 -11.31 13.50 14.01
N SER A 173 -10.82 12.69 13.06
CA SER A 173 -11.56 11.54 12.53
C SER A 173 -11.66 10.38 13.53
N GLU A 174 -12.71 9.57 13.39
CA GLU A 174 -12.86 8.33 14.18
C GLU A 174 -11.75 7.32 13.88
N ASP A 175 -11.22 7.31 12.65
CA ASP A 175 -10.08 6.47 12.27
C ASP A 175 -8.80 6.91 13.00
N ALA A 176 -8.52 8.22 13.07
CA ALA A 176 -7.38 8.74 13.81
C ALA A 176 -7.52 8.49 15.33
N LYS A 177 -8.74 8.63 15.88
CA LYS A 177 -9.03 8.27 17.27
C LYS A 177 -8.77 6.79 17.53
N TYR A 178 -9.29 5.91 16.67
CA TYR A 178 -9.08 4.46 16.79
C TYR A 178 -7.59 4.10 16.70
N ALA A 179 -6.83 4.78 15.84
CA ALA A 179 -5.39 4.61 15.72
C ALA A 179 -4.66 4.99 17.02
N ILE A 180 -5.00 6.12 17.65
CA ILE A 180 -4.43 6.53 18.94
C ILE A 180 -4.74 5.50 20.04
N GLU A 181 -5.98 5.05 20.13
CA GLU A 181 -6.39 4.04 21.13
C GLU A 181 -5.63 2.73 20.94
N HIS A 182 -5.42 2.30 19.69
CA HIS A 182 -4.69 1.09 19.38
C HIS A 182 -3.20 1.24 19.64
N ALA A 183 -2.59 2.36 19.25
CA ALA A 183 -1.18 2.65 19.56
C ALA A 183 -0.92 2.70 21.07
N GLY A 184 -1.83 3.26 21.87
CA GLY A 184 -1.68 3.26 23.33
C GLY A 184 -1.73 1.88 23.96
N ARG A 185 -2.55 0.96 23.42
CA ARG A 185 -2.55 -0.45 23.86
C ARG A 185 -1.24 -1.16 23.53
N LEU A 186 -0.63 -0.83 22.39
CA LEU A 186 0.58 -1.48 21.89
C LEU A 186 1.86 -0.90 22.51
N LEU A 187 1.91 0.41 22.69
CA LEU A 187 3.10 1.19 23.04
C LEU A 187 2.90 2.03 24.31
N GLY A 188 2.06 1.54 25.23
CA GLY A 188 1.70 2.22 26.48
C GLY A 188 2.93 2.62 27.31
N GLY A 189 2.84 3.76 28.01
CA GLY A 189 3.91 4.32 28.83
C GLY A 189 4.98 5.09 28.05
N ARG A 190 4.88 5.19 26.72
CA ARG A 190 5.78 6.00 25.88
C ARG A 190 5.34 7.47 25.85
N ASP A 191 6.31 8.36 25.71
CA ASP A 191 6.07 9.76 25.36
C ASP A 191 5.46 9.86 23.95
N ALA A 192 4.48 10.74 23.79
CA ALA A 192 3.80 10.95 22.52
C ALA A 192 3.53 12.44 22.23
N LEU A 193 3.57 12.78 20.94
CA LEU A 193 3.12 14.07 20.42
C LEU A 193 1.88 13.83 19.57
N VAL A 194 0.75 14.43 19.99
CA VAL A 194 -0.47 14.43 19.18
C VAL A 194 -0.42 15.63 18.26
N VAL A 195 -0.26 15.34 16.98
CA VAL A 195 -0.02 16.35 15.94
C VAL A 195 -1.28 16.58 15.12
N THR A 196 -1.75 17.81 15.12
CA THR A 196 -2.81 18.28 14.21
C THR A 196 -2.23 19.30 13.25
N VAL A 197 -2.45 19.09 11.96
CA VAL A 197 -2.01 19.99 10.89
C VAL A 197 -3.19 20.87 10.47
N TRP A 198 -3.01 22.19 10.50
CA TRP A 198 -4.01 23.17 10.06
C TRP A 198 -3.47 23.99 8.89
N GLN A 199 -4.35 24.50 8.02
CA GLN A 199 -3.95 25.27 6.84
C GLN A 199 -4.23 26.76 7.07
N ALA A 200 -3.24 27.60 6.79
CA ALA A 200 -3.46 29.04 6.67
C ALA A 200 -4.15 29.37 5.34
N THR A 201 -4.97 30.42 5.36
CA THR A 201 -5.65 30.92 4.19
C THR A 201 -4.61 31.54 3.23
N PRO A 202 -4.65 31.23 1.91
CA PRO A 202 -3.63 31.75 0.99
C PRO A 202 -3.59 33.28 0.98
N ALA A 203 -2.37 33.81 0.88
CA ALA A 203 -2.05 35.23 0.98
C ALA A 203 -2.90 36.14 0.05
N PRO A 204 -3.11 37.42 0.44
CA PRO A 204 -3.87 38.37 -0.35
C PRO A 204 -3.28 38.55 -1.76
N GLY A 205 -4.10 38.31 -2.78
CA GLY A 205 -3.73 38.42 -4.21
C GLY A 205 -3.96 37.14 -5.04
N SER A 206 -4.34 36.03 -4.40
CA SER A 206 -4.82 34.83 -5.09
C SER A 206 -6.22 35.06 -5.67
N PRO A 207 -6.57 34.51 -6.85
CA PRO A 207 -7.95 34.57 -7.36
C PRO A 207 -8.99 33.97 -6.39
N ALA A 208 -8.55 33.14 -5.43
CA ALA A 208 -9.38 32.60 -4.36
C ALA A 208 -9.61 33.57 -3.17
N SER A 209 -8.85 34.67 -3.05
CA SER A 209 -8.96 35.65 -1.95
C SER A 209 -9.85 36.86 -2.30
N ALA A 210 -10.51 36.86 -3.46
CA ALA A 210 -11.37 37.96 -3.88
C ALA A 210 -12.68 37.98 -3.07
N GLY A 211 -12.72 38.81 -2.01
CA GLY A 211 -13.94 39.12 -1.26
C GLY A 211 -13.93 38.78 0.24
N VAL A 212 -12.79 38.36 0.81
CA VAL A 212 -12.67 38.03 2.25
C VAL A 212 -11.95 39.17 2.97
N SER A 213 -12.70 40.01 3.69
CA SER A 213 -12.14 41.19 4.36
C SER A 213 -11.31 40.91 5.62
N ASP A 214 -11.34 39.70 6.21
CA ASP A 214 -10.63 39.39 7.46
C ASP A 214 -9.91 38.03 7.41
N LEU A 215 -8.88 37.92 6.57
CA LEU A 215 -8.04 36.70 6.47
C LEU A 215 -7.32 36.38 7.80
N VAL A 216 -6.94 37.40 8.58
CA VAL A 216 -6.23 37.26 9.87
C VAL A 216 -7.08 36.57 10.95
N ASP A 217 -8.39 36.80 10.95
CA ASP A 217 -9.29 36.18 11.93
C ASP A 217 -9.61 34.73 11.56
N VAL A 218 -9.60 34.41 10.26
CA VAL A 218 -9.73 33.03 9.76
C VAL A 218 -8.52 32.19 10.15
N ASP A 219 -7.30 32.71 9.97
CA ASP A 219 -6.07 31.98 10.33
C ASP A 219 -5.99 31.72 11.84
N ARG A 220 -6.35 32.71 12.68
CA ARG A 220 -6.42 32.52 14.13
C ARG A 220 -7.45 31.46 14.51
N ALA A 221 -8.63 31.49 13.90
CA ALA A 221 -9.66 30.49 14.15
C ALA A 221 -9.23 29.07 13.72
N ALA A 222 -8.48 28.94 12.63
CA ALA A 222 -7.91 27.68 12.16
C ALA A 222 -6.82 27.15 13.11
N ALA A 223 -5.92 28.02 13.57
CA ALA A 223 -4.91 27.68 14.58
C ALA A 223 -5.57 27.23 15.90
N ASP A 224 -6.55 27.99 16.41
CA ASP A 224 -7.29 27.66 17.62
C ASP A 224 -8.05 26.32 17.48
N LEU A 225 -8.57 26.01 16.28
CA LEU A 225 -9.21 24.72 16.01
C LEU A 225 -8.18 23.58 16.01
N GLY A 226 -7.02 23.79 15.39
CA GLY A 226 -5.91 22.84 15.40
C GLY A 226 -5.44 22.52 16.81
N GLU A 227 -5.31 23.52 17.67
CA GLU A 227 -4.92 23.33 19.08
C GLU A 227 -5.98 22.57 19.88
N ARG A 228 -7.27 22.87 19.69
CA ARG A 228 -8.37 22.11 20.32
C ARG A 228 -8.36 20.64 19.90
N LEU A 229 -8.21 20.36 18.61
CA LEU A 229 -8.13 18.99 18.10
C LEU A 229 -6.92 18.25 18.70
N ALA A 230 -5.75 18.88 18.73
CA ALA A 230 -4.57 18.28 19.35
C ALA A 230 -4.81 17.96 20.85
N CYS A 231 -5.46 18.86 21.59
CA CYS A 231 -5.84 18.62 22.99
C CYS A 231 -6.85 17.47 23.15
N ASP A 232 -7.83 17.37 22.25
CA ASP A 232 -8.79 16.26 22.24
C ASP A 232 -8.10 14.91 21.99
N GLY A 233 -7.15 14.87 21.05
CA GLY A 233 -6.34 13.68 20.79
C GLY A 233 -5.42 13.32 21.95
N VAL A 234 -4.87 14.30 22.68
CA VAL A 234 -4.09 14.06 23.92
C VAL A 234 -4.93 13.36 24.97
N ARG A 235 -6.18 13.80 25.17
CA ARG A 235 -7.09 13.15 26.12
C ARG A 235 -7.30 11.67 25.75
N ILE A 236 -7.48 11.37 24.47
CA ILE A 236 -7.63 9.99 23.97
C ILE A 236 -6.34 9.19 24.20
N ALA A 237 -5.19 9.75 23.86
CA ALA A 237 -3.88 9.10 24.03
C ALA A 237 -3.56 8.81 25.50
N GLN A 238 -3.84 9.74 26.41
CA GLN A 238 -3.65 9.56 27.85
C GLN A 238 -4.59 8.48 28.42
N GLN A 239 -5.85 8.45 27.97
CA GLN A 239 -6.78 7.38 28.32
C GLN A 239 -6.33 6.01 27.82
N ALA A 240 -5.61 5.97 26.70
CA ALA A 240 -4.99 4.77 26.16
C ALA A 240 -3.63 4.42 26.79
N GLY A 241 -3.15 5.21 27.78
CA GLY A 241 -1.93 4.92 28.53
C GLY A 241 -0.65 5.59 28.04
N LEU A 242 -0.73 6.59 27.16
CA LEU A 242 0.44 7.32 26.64
C LEU A 242 0.73 8.62 27.42
N HIS A 243 2.00 9.02 27.48
CA HIS A 243 2.42 10.32 28.00
C HIS A 243 2.38 11.37 26.89
N ALA A 244 1.16 11.84 26.55
CA ALA A 244 0.93 12.66 25.38
C ALA A 244 0.94 14.19 25.65
N LYS A 245 1.49 14.95 24.70
CA LYS A 245 1.42 16.43 24.62
C LYS A 245 0.82 16.87 23.28
N PRO A 246 0.10 18.01 23.23
CA PRO A 246 -0.49 18.51 21.99
C PRO A 246 0.53 19.28 21.16
N LEU A 247 0.40 19.21 19.83
CA LEU A 247 1.17 20.02 18.89
C LEU A 247 0.31 20.38 17.67
N ALA A 248 -0.10 21.63 17.56
CA ALA A 248 -0.75 22.15 16.35
C ALA A 248 0.30 22.78 15.43
N VAL A 249 0.32 22.36 14.16
CA VAL A 249 1.34 22.78 13.18
C VAL A 249 0.66 23.37 11.95
N GLU A 250 1.13 24.54 11.53
CA GLU A 250 0.71 25.16 10.27
C GLU A 250 1.28 24.38 9.08
N ALA A 251 0.44 24.06 8.11
CA ALA A 251 0.85 23.38 6.90
C ALA A 251 1.65 24.33 5.99
N THR A 252 2.90 23.99 5.73
CA THR A 252 3.77 24.67 4.74
C THR A 252 3.60 24.09 3.33
N GLY A 253 2.74 23.08 3.17
CA GLY A 253 2.50 22.34 1.93
C GLY A 253 1.47 21.22 2.13
N PRO A 254 1.58 20.08 1.41
CA PRO A 254 0.73 18.92 1.65
C PRO A 254 0.82 18.44 3.10
N VAL A 255 -0.30 17.96 3.65
CA VAL A 255 -0.40 17.51 5.06
C VAL A 255 0.65 16.44 5.37
N TRP A 256 0.83 15.45 4.49
CA TRP A 256 1.81 14.37 4.69
C TRP A 256 3.23 14.91 4.92
N ARG A 257 3.63 15.95 4.16
CA ARG A 257 4.97 16.53 4.25
C ARG A 257 5.16 17.21 5.61
N THR A 258 4.15 17.96 6.04
CA THR A 258 4.17 18.63 7.36
C THR A 258 4.27 17.60 8.49
N VAL A 259 3.60 16.45 8.37
CA VAL A 259 3.69 15.36 9.35
C VAL A 259 5.10 14.75 9.38
N VAL A 260 5.68 14.41 8.23
CA VAL A 260 7.03 13.83 8.14
C VAL A 260 8.10 14.80 8.66
N GLU A 261 8.07 16.07 8.23
CA GLU A 261 9.00 17.10 8.70
C GLU A 261 8.86 17.36 10.22
N THR A 262 7.65 17.24 10.76
CA THR A 262 7.41 17.34 12.21
C THR A 262 7.99 16.13 12.93
N ALA A 263 7.85 14.92 12.39
CA ALA A 263 8.49 13.73 12.93
C ALA A 263 10.02 13.86 12.95
N ASP A 264 10.62 14.43 11.89
CA ASP A 264 12.06 14.70 11.82
C ASP A 264 12.52 15.69 12.88
N ARG A 265 11.81 16.82 13.01
CA ARG A 265 12.16 17.88 13.96
C ARG A 265 12.10 17.43 15.42
N HIS A 266 11.24 16.46 15.72
CA HIS A 266 11.07 15.91 17.06
C HIS A 266 11.77 14.57 17.28
N ASP A 267 12.55 14.12 16.29
CA ASP A 267 13.24 12.83 16.29
C ASP A 267 12.30 11.68 16.70
N ALA A 268 11.10 11.67 16.13
CA ALA A 268 10.05 10.74 16.51
C ALA A 268 10.48 9.30 16.21
N ALA A 269 10.28 8.41 17.19
CA ALA A 269 10.61 6.98 17.06
C ALA A 269 9.69 6.25 16.07
N THR A 270 8.48 6.74 15.88
CA THR A 270 7.50 6.20 14.91
C THR A 270 6.43 7.24 14.60
N ILE A 271 5.79 7.10 13.44
CA ILE A 271 4.59 7.83 13.06
C ILE A 271 3.39 6.89 13.13
N VAL A 272 2.30 7.33 13.77
CA VAL A 272 1.03 6.59 13.85
C VAL A 272 -0.04 7.35 13.07
N VAL A 273 -0.71 6.65 12.16
CA VAL A 273 -1.77 7.22 11.32
C VAL A 273 -3.01 6.33 11.26
N GLY A 274 -4.19 6.95 11.26
CA GLY A 274 -5.45 6.28 10.94
C GLY A 274 -5.65 6.18 9.42
N SER A 275 -6.24 5.07 8.97
CA SER A 275 -6.58 4.83 7.55
C SER A 275 -8.06 4.45 7.44
N GLY A 276 -8.87 5.31 6.82
CA GLY A 276 -10.33 5.17 6.72
C GLY A 276 -10.86 5.23 5.29
N PRO A 277 -12.01 4.61 4.96
CA PRO A 277 -12.71 4.88 3.71
C PRO A 277 -13.22 6.33 3.76
N THR A 278 -12.57 7.22 3.03
CA THR A 278 -12.97 8.63 2.94
C THR A 278 -14.43 8.73 2.51
N GLY A 279 -15.29 9.21 3.42
CA GLY A 279 -16.67 9.55 3.10
C GLY A 279 -16.71 10.73 2.13
N LEU A 280 -17.40 10.54 1.00
CA LEU A 280 -17.94 11.57 0.10
C LEU A 280 -17.09 12.86 -0.07
N ARG A 281 -15.84 12.74 -0.53
CA ARG A 281 -15.14 13.79 -1.29
C ARG A 281 -14.31 13.15 -2.42
N PRO A 282 -14.13 13.83 -3.57
CA PRO A 282 -13.58 13.21 -4.77
C PRO A 282 -12.15 12.73 -4.54
N LEU A 283 -11.89 11.51 -5.01
CA LEU A 283 -10.60 10.84 -5.12
C LEU A 283 -9.58 11.76 -5.81
N LEU A 284 -8.73 12.43 -5.02
CA LEU A 284 -7.56 13.15 -5.49
C LEU A 284 -6.35 12.50 -4.82
N LEU A 285 -5.56 11.75 -5.60
CA LEU A 285 -4.22 11.19 -5.28
C LEU A 285 -4.05 10.56 -3.88
N GLY A 286 -4.35 9.26 -3.75
CA GLY A 286 -3.91 8.43 -2.63
C GLY A 286 -4.47 8.79 -1.25
N SER A 287 -4.35 7.89 -0.28
CA SER A 287 -4.60 8.26 1.12
C SER A 287 -3.39 9.03 1.68
N VAL A 288 -3.64 9.98 2.59
CA VAL A 288 -2.56 10.69 3.31
C VAL A 288 -1.69 9.68 4.06
N SER A 289 -2.28 8.61 4.61
CA SER A 289 -1.55 7.51 5.26
C SER A 289 -0.58 6.81 4.30
N GLY A 290 -1.02 6.46 3.09
CA GLY A 290 -0.15 5.86 2.08
C GLY A 290 1.01 6.78 1.70
N THR A 291 0.71 8.07 1.49
CA THR A 291 1.76 9.07 1.17
C THR A 291 2.76 9.27 2.30
N ILE A 292 2.35 9.18 3.57
CA ILE A 292 3.25 9.24 4.72
C ILE A 292 4.19 8.02 4.72
N VAL A 293 3.65 6.80 4.58
CA VAL A 293 4.46 5.57 4.54
C VAL A 293 5.54 5.63 3.46
N HIS A 294 5.24 6.25 2.33
CA HIS A 294 6.19 6.42 1.22
C HIS A 294 7.38 7.32 1.50
N HIS A 295 7.19 8.35 2.32
CA HIS A 295 8.20 9.39 2.55
C HIS A 295 8.81 9.33 3.95
N ALA A 296 8.23 8.54 4.84
CA ALA A 296 8.79 8.28 6.15
C ALA A 296 9.93 7.26 6.02
N ASP A 297 11.11 7.66 6.49
CA ASP A 297 12.30 6.80 6.61
C ASP A 297 12.38 6.11 7.98
N ARG A 298 11.34 6.25 8.80
CA ARG A 298 11.20 5.70 10.16
C ARG A 298 9.99 4.76 10.23
N PRO A 299 9.89 3.93 11.28
CA PRO A 299 8.75 3.04 11.43
C PRO A 299 7.40 3.79 11.38
N THR A 300 6.46 3.32 10.55
CA THR A 300 5.13 3.90 10.44
C THR A 300 4.08 2.83 10.77
N LEU A 301 3.22 3.13 11.73
CA LEU A 301 2.11 2.29 12.16
C LEU A 301 0.81 2.82 11.57
N VAL A 302 0.23 2.07 10.63
CA VAL A 302 -1.04 2.38 10.00
C VAL A 302 -2.14 1.51 10.58
N ILE A 303 -3.20 2.14 11.06
CA ILE A 303 -4.29 1.47 11.75
C ILE A 303 -5.60 1.81 11.07
N ARG A 304 -6.32 0.78 10.66
CA ARG A 304 -7.63 0.89 10.04
C ARG A 304 -8.71 0.59 11.06
N SER A 305 -9.72 1.45 11.15
CA SER A 305 -10.88 1.15 12.01
C SER A 305 -11.72 0.02 11.40
N PRO A 306 -12.31 -0.87 12.22
CA PRO A 306 -13.30 -1.82 11.72
C PRO A 306 -14.52 -1.05 11.22
N SER A 307 -15.00 -1.37 10.00
CA SER A 307 -16.20 -0.74 9.44
C SER A 307 -17.37 -0.89 10.41
N ARG A 308 -18.10 0.19 10.69
CA ARG A 308 -19.38 0.09 11.41
C ARG A 308 -20.30 -0.88 10.65
N PRO A 309 -20.82 -1.95 11.27
CA PRO A 309 -21.88 -2.75 10.65
C PRO A 309 -23.12 -1.84 10.53
N GLY A 310 -23.47 -1.45 9.31
CA GLY A 310 -24.64 -0.58 9.04
C GLY A 310 -24.46 0.50 7.97
N ALA A 311 -23.29 0.68 7.37
CA ALA A 311 -23.20 1.47 6.13
C ALA A 311 -23.81 0.65 4.98
N PRO A 312 -24.73 1.21 4.16
CA PRO A 312 -25.43 0.44 3.15
C PRO A 312 -24.45 -0.06 2.11
N HIS A 313 -24.22 -1.37 2.13
CA HIS A 313 -23.76 -2.09 0.95
C HIS A 313 -24.90 -2.02 -0.05
N THR A 314 -24.71 -1.31 -1.16
CA THR A 314 -25.55 -1.47 -2.35
C THR A 314 -25.22 -2.83 -2.96
N GLU A 315 -25.71 -3.88 -2.31
CA GLU A 315 -25.90 -5.17 -2.96
C GLU A 315 -27.08 -5.02 -3.92
N HIS A 316 -26.78 -5.01 -5.21
CA HIS A 316 -27.79 -5.25 -6.21
C HIS A 316 -28.23 -6.70 -6.09
N GLU A 317 -29.33 -6.92 -5.37
CA GLU A 317 -30.10 -8.16 -5.41
C GLU A 317 -30.62 -8.37 -6.84
N ASP A 318 -30.02 -9.31 -7.57
CA ASP A 318 -30.69 -9.92 -8.72
C ASP A 318 -31.51 -11.13 -8.24
N SER A 319 -32.81 -10.96 -8.32
CA SER A 319 -33.83 -11.94 -7.99
C SER A 319 -33.76 -13.16 -8.93
N GLY A 320 -33.50 -14.36 -8.40
CA GLY A 320 -33.47 -15.54 -9.27
C GLY A 320 -33.39 -16.93 -8.64
N ARG A 321 -34.52 -17.39 -8.08
CA ARG A 321 -34.96 -18.80 -7.90
C ARG A 321 -34.27 -19.74 -6.89
N ARG A 322 -35.15 -20.32 -6.07
CA ARG A 322 -34.99 -21.40 -5.10
C ARG A 322 -34.85 -22.79 -5.74
N GLY A 323 -34.18 -23.68 -5.01
CA GLY A 323 -34.23 -25.16 -5.08
C GLY A 323 -32.90 -25.75 -5.57
N GLU A 324 -32.19 -26.65 -4.91
CA GLU A 324 -32.57 -27.74 -4.00
C GLU A 324 -31.43 -28.09 -3.02
N ARG A 325 -31.82 -28.75 -1.93
CA ARG A 325 -30.94 -29.21 -0.84
C ARG A 325 -30.25 -30.52 -1.24
N HIS A 326 -28.93 -30.62 -1.05
CA HIS A 326 -28.27 -31.92 -0.88
C HIS A 326 -27.42 -31.95 0.39
N ARG A 327 -27.76 -32.91 1.26
CA ARG A 327 -27.06 -33.25 2.50
C ARG A 327 -25.75 -33.99 2.20
N GLY A 328 -24.67 -33.51 2.80
CA GLY A 328 -23.69 -34.29 3.57
C GLY A 328 -22.80 -35.32 2.87
N ARG A 329 -21.47 -35.07 2.92
CA ARG A 329 -20.49 -36.09 3.35
C ARG A 329 -19.22 -35.39 3.85
N ARG A 330 -18.82 -35.68 5.10
CA ARG A 330 -17.48 -35.38 5.63
C ARG A 330 -16.46 -36.19 4.83
N ARG A 331 -15.40 -35.56 4.32
CA ARG A 331 -14.22 -36.25 3.78
C ARG A 331 -13.13 -36.30 4.83
N ASP A 332 -12.45 -37.44 4.86
CA ASP A 332 -11.36 -37.85 5.76
C ASP A 332 -10.04 -37.15 5.36
N PRO A 333 -9.13 -36.75 6.28
CA PRO A 333 -7.97 -35.90 5.95
C PRO A 333 -6.70 -36.65 5.50
N SER A 334 -6.78 -37.87 4.95
CA SER A 334 -5.58 -38.71 4.69
C SER A 334 -5.21 -38.98 3.22
N GLU A 335 -5.80 -38.28 2.25
CA GLU A 335 -5.29 -38.33 0.87
C GLU A 335 -4.32 -37.18 0.62
N ALA A 336 -3.03 -37.53 0.62
CA ALA A 336 -1.93 -36.67 0.20
C ALA A 336 -2.17 -36.20 -1.25
N VAL A 337 -2.47 -34.91 -1.39
CA VAL A 337 -2.37 -34.21 -2.67
C VAL A 337 -0.92 -33.78 -2.80
N HIS A 338 -0.18 -34.44 -3.69
CA HIS A 338 1.09 -33.92 -4.16
C HIS A 338 0.85 -32.52 -4.75
N PRO A 339 1.61 -31.48 -4.35
CA PRO A 339 1.46 -30.16 -4.94
C PRO A 339 1.97 -30.23 -6.38
N THR A 340 1.08 -30.00 -7.33
CA THR A 340 1.45 -29.60 -8.69
C THR A 340 2.15 -28.24 -8.62
N GLU A 341 3.23 -28.11 -9.38
CA GLU A 341 4.07 -26.93 -9.52
C GLU A 341 3.25 -25.63 -9.58
N GLY A 342 3.59 -24.64 -8.77
CA GLY A 342 2.85 -23.40 -8.64
C GLY A 342 3.01 -22.49 -9.85
N GLU A 343 2.06 -22.56 -10.78
CA GLU A 343 1.87 -21.59 -11.86
C GLU A 343 1.44 -20.24 -11.26
N ASN A 344 2.24 -19.19 -11.47
CA ASN A 344 1.85 -17.81 -11.20
C ASN A 344 0.70 -17.45 -12.13
N MET A 345 -0.47 -17.08 -11.58
CA MET A 345 -1.62 -16.71 -12.40
C MET A 345 -1.35 -15.48 -13.28
N SER A 346 -0.93 -15.75 -14.51
CA SER A 346 -0.72 -14.77 -15.57
C SER A 346 -2.05 -14.11 -15.97
N VAL A 347 -2.00 -12.92 -16.57
CA VAL A 347 -3.20 -12.32 -17.18
C VAL A 347 -3.82 -13.31 -18.18
N GLU A 348 -2.96 -14.09 -18.86
CA GLU A 348 -3.36 -15.18 -19.73
C GLU A 348 -4.14 -16.27 -18.99
N GLU A 349 -3.68 -16.75 -17.83
CA GLU A 349 -4.40 -17.75 -17.03
C GLU A 349 -5.76 -17.24 -16.53
N ILE A 350 -5.82 -16.02 -16.00
CA ILE A 350 -7.10 -15.43 -15.54
C ILE A 350 -8.06 -15.25 -16.71
N LEU A 351 -7.60 -14.71 -17.85
CA LEU A 351 -8.42 -14.60 -19.06
C LEU A 351 -8.84 -15.97 -19.60
N GLY A 352 -7.99 -16.99 -19.47
CA GLY A 352 -8.27 -18.38 -19.84
C GLY A 352 -9.41 -19.00 -19.01
N THR A 353 -9.65 -18.50 -17.78
CA THR A 353 -10.81 -18.92 -16.97
C THR A 353 -12.13 -18.25 -17.37
N HIS A 354 -12.09 -17.24 -18.25
CA HIS A 354 -13.26 -16.47 -18.62
C HIS A 354 -14.27 -17.33 -19.39
N ARG A 355 -15.51 -17.44 -18.87
CA ARG A 355 -16.52 -18.38 -19.39
C ARG A 355 -17.21 -17.95 -20.69
N ARG A 356 -16.93 -16.73 -21.17
CA ARG A 356 -17.47 -16.20 -22.42
C ARG A 356 -16.34 -15.99 -23.43
N PRO A 357 -16.62 -16.07 -24.75
CA PRO A 357 -15.64 -15.76 -25.78
C PRO A 357 -15.02 -14.37 -25.56
N LEU A 358 -13.71 -14.29 -25.69
CA LEU A 358 -12.95 -13.04 -25.63
C LEU A 358 -12.96 -12.35 -27.00
N ILE A 359 -12.63 -11.06 -27.01
CA ILE A 359 -12.59 -10.26 -28.25
C ILE A 359 -11.43 -10.67 -29.19
N ALA A 360 -10.36 -11.25 -28.63
CA ALA A 360 -9.17 -11.74 -29.32
C ALA A 360 -8.65 -13.00 -28.63
N ASP A 361 -7.63 -13.65 -29.19
CA ASP A 361 -6.98 -14.78 -28.51
C ASP A 361 -6.36 -14.36 -27.18
N VAL A 362 -6.39 -15.29 -26.21
CA VAL A 362 -6.01 -15.05 -24.82
C VAL A 362 -4.58 -14.51 -24.73
N ALA A 363 -3.65 -15.11 -25.47
CA ALA A 363 -2.23 -14.75 -25.45
C ALA A 363 -1.99 -13.32 -25.95
N THR A 364 -2.57 -12.95 -27.11
CA THR A 364 -2.41 -11.60 -27.68
C THR A 364 -3.07 -10.54 -26.81
N LEU A 365 -4.25 -10.82 -26.25
CA LEU A 365 -4.93 -9.90 -25.34
C LEU A 365 -4.15 -9.72 -24.03
N ALA A 366 -3.66 -10.82 -23.44
CA ALA A 366 -2.86 -10.80 -22.22
C ALA A 366 -1.56 -10.03 -22.42
N ALA A 367 -0.83 -10.31 -23.49
CA ALA A 367 0.41 -9.61 -23.84
C ALA A 367 0.19 -8.10 -23.96
N CYS A 368 -0.88 -7.67 -24.64
CA CYS A 368 -1.20 -6.25 -24.75
C CYS A 368 -1.53 -5.60 -23.40
N ILE A 369 -2.24 -6.29 -22.51
CA ILE A 369 -2.56 -5.78 -21.16
C ILE A 369 -1.28 -5.68 -20.32
N ASP A 370 -0.42 -6.68 -20.37
CA ASP A 370 0.82 -6.73 -19.60
C ASP A 370 1.83 -5.65 -20.04
N GLU A 371 1.92 -5.41 -21.35
CA GLU A 371 2.75 -4.36 -21.94
C GLU A 371 2.18 -2.96 -21.65
N CYS A 372 0.85 -2.77 -21.68
CA CYS A 372 0.22 -1.53 -21.21
C CYS A 372 0.59 -1.23 -19.75
N ALA A 373 0.50 -2.23 -18.86
CA ALA A 373 0.84 -2.07 -17.45
C ALA A 373 2.34 -1.75 -17.26
N ALA A 374 3.23 -2.40 -18.03
CA ALA A 374 4.67 -2.15 -18.01
C ALA A 374 5.01 -0.71 -18.45
N CYS A 375 4.44 -0.30 -19.58
CA CYS A 375 4.65 1.00 -20.19
C CYS A 375 4.15 2.12 -19.28
N ALA A 376 2.97 1.97 -18.67
CA ALA A 376 2.43 2.96 -17.74
C ALA A 376 3.36 3.24 -16.56
N ALA A 377 3.88 2.18 -15.93
CA ALA A 377 4.82 2.30 -14.82
C ALA A 377 6.12 2.97 -15.29
N THR A 378 6.67 2.53 -16.42
CA THR A 378 7.94 3.02 -16.95
C THR A 378 7.86 4.49 -17.34
N CYS A 379 6.81 4.91 -18.03
CA CYS A 379 6.59 6.30 -18.42
C CYS A 379 6.42 7.21 -17.20
N THR A 380 5.70 6.77 -16.16
CA THR A 380 5.57 7.54 -14.92
C THR A 380 6.93 7.74 -14.25
N ILE A 381 7.77 6.70 -14.20
CA ILE A 381 9.13 6.77 -13.64
C ILE A 381 10.01 7.69 -14.49
N CYS A 382 9.94 7.58 -15.81
CA CYS A 382 10.69 8.43 -16.73
C CYS A 382 10.32 9.91 -16.57
N ALA A 383 9.02 10.23 -16.42
CA ALA A 383 8.58 11.59 -16.19
C ALA A 383 9.14 12.19 -14.90
N ASP A 384 9.13 11.41 -13.80
CA ASP A 384 9.70 11.82 -12.52
C ASP A 384 11.23 11.99 -12.59
N ALA A 385 11.93 11.03 -13.22
CA ALA A 385 13.37 11.10 -13.42
C ALA A 385 13.77 12.35 -14.24
N CYS A 386 13.03 12.66 -15.30
CA CYS A 386 13.23 13.88 -16.10
C CYS A 386 13.07 15.17 -15.28
N LEU A 387 12.26 15.19 -14.21
CA LEU A 387 12.11 16.37 -13.34
C LEU A 387 13.35 16.61 -12.47
N ALA A 388 14.14 15.57 -12.20
CA ALA A 388 15.35 15.66 -11.40
C ALA A 388 16.59 16.08 -12.22
N GLU A 389 16.49 16.10 -13.54
CA GLU A 389 17.60 16.43 -14.43
C GLU A 389 17.88 17.94 -14.49
N PRO A 390 19.16 18.35 -14.63
CA PRO A 390 19.57 19.75 -14.57
C PRO A 390 19.05 20.60 -15.74
N ASP A 391 18.70 19.98 -16.87
CA ASP A 391 18.22 20.62 -18.09
C ASP A 391 16.71 20.38 -18.35
N ILE A 392 15.90 20.40 -17.29
CA ILE A 392 14.43 20.20 -17.31
C ILE A 392 13.68 20.92 -18.45
N GLU A 393 14.13 22.10 -18.89
CA GLU A 393 13.50 22.84 -20.00
C GLU A 393 13.51 22.06 -21.32
N THR A 394 14.58 21.29 -21.59
CA THR A 394 14.71 20.45 -22.79
C THR A 394 13.82 19.20 -22.69
N LEU A 395 13.54 18.75 -21.46
CA LEU A 395 12.78 17.54 -21.11
C LEU A 395 11.29 17.80 -20.88
N ALA A 396 10.84 19.05 -20.83
CA ALA A 396 9.44 19.41 -20.57
C ALA A 396 8.44 18.71 -21.51
N ARG A 397 8.83 18.47 -22.75
CA ARG A 397 8.03 17.70 -23.71
C ARG A 397 8.04 16.19 -23.41
N CYS A 398 9.21 15.65 -23.03
CA CYS A 398 9.35 14.25 -22.64
C CYS A 398 8.47 13.94 -21.43
N ILE A 399 8.51 14.78 -20.40
CA ILE A 399 7.67 14.65 -19.19
C ILE A 399 6.18 14.58 -19.55
N ARG A 400 5.71 15.53 -20.37
CA ARG A 400 4.30 15.57 -20.79
C ARG A 400 3.88 14.30 -21.54
N LEU A 401 4.66 13.90 -22.54
CA LEU A 401 4.33 12.72 -23.34
C LEU A 401 4.42 11.41 -22.55
N CYS A 402 5.33 11.33 -21.58
CA CYS A 402 5.39 10.21 -20.64
C CYS A 402 4.12 10.13 -19.79
N LEU A 403 3.65 11.24 -19.22
CA LEU A 403 2.42 11.24 -18.41
C LEU A 403 1.19 10.93 -19.27
N ASP A 404 1.06 11.53 -20.45
CA ASP A 404 -0.02 11.23 -21.40
C ASP A 404 -0.03 9.74 -21.81
N CYS A 405 1.16 9.16 -22.04
CA CYS A 405 1.33 7.75 -22.38
C CYS A 405 0.97 6.84 -21.21
N ALA A 406 1.34 7.21 -19.99
CA ALA A 406 1.01 6.45 -18.80
C ALA A 406 -0.51 6.36 -18.59
N ASP A 407 -1.22 7.48 -18.68
CA ASP A 407 -2.68 7.52 -18.55
C ASP A 407 -3.36 6.71 -19.66
N ALA A 408 -2.92 6.88 -20.91
CA ALA A 408 -3.45 6.13 -22.05
C ALA A 408 -3.26 4.61 -21.89
N CYS A 409 -2.11 4.17 -21.37
CA CYS A 409 -1.81 2.76 -21.12
C CYS A 409 -2.65 2.19 -19.96
N VAL A 410 -2.85 2.94 -18.88
CA VAL A 410 -3.70 2.53 -17.75
C VAL A 410 -5.15 2.34 -18.21
N ASP A 411 -5.68 3.30 -18.98
CA ASP A 411 -7.05 3.25 -19.46
C ASP A 411 -7.25 2.11 -20.46
N ALA A 412 -6.32 1.94 -21.42
CA ALA A 412 -6.36 0.83 -22.35
C ALA A 412 -6.31 -0.53 -21.63
N GLY A 413 -5.35 -0.75 -20.72
CA GLY A 413 -5.24 -2.01 -19.98
C GLY A 413 -6.51 -2.35 -19.18
N ARG A 414 -7.13 -1.35 -18.53
CA ARG A 414 -8.39 -1.53 -17.78
C ARG A 414 -9.57 -1.85 -18.67
N ILE A 415 -9.68 -1.18 -19.82
CA ILE A 415 -10.76 -1.38 -20.79
C ILE A 415 -10.64 -2.77 -21.43
N LEU A 416 -9.42 -3.15 -21.83
CA LEU A 416 -9.11 -4.46 -22.43
C LEU A 416 -9.31 -5.62 -21.44
N SER A 417 -9.16 -5.40 -20.14
CA SER A 417 -9.39 -6.43 -19.12
C SER A 417 -10.87 -6.80 -18.93
N ARG A 418 -11.82 -6.00 -19.45
CA ARG A 418 -13.27 -6.19 -19.26
C ARG A 418 -13.87 -6.95 -20.44
N GLN A 419 -13.95 -8.27 -20.30
CA GLN A 419 -14.37 -9.16 -21.39
C GLN A 419 -15.79 -9.71 -21.24
N THR A 420 -16.49 -9.39 -20.15
CA THR A 420 -17.91 -9.72 -20.02
C THR A 420 -18.74 -8.71 -20.80
N ASP A 421 -19.26 -9.15 -21.96
CA ASP A 421 -20.06 -8.32 -22.88
C ASP A 421 -19.30 -7.08 -23.36
N PRO A 422 -18.17 -7.28 -24.09
CA PRO A 422 -17.27 -6.19 -24.44
C PRO A 422 -17.91 -5.28 -25.49
N ASP A 423 -17.79 -3.97 -25.30
CA ASP A 423 -18.06 -2.99 -26.34
C ASP A 423 -16.83 -2.82 -27.23
N ALA A 424 -16.88 -3.41 -28.44
CA ALA A 424 -15.73 -3.47 -29.34
C ALA A 424 -15.24 -2.08 -29.79
N ASP A 425 -16.15 -1.12 -29.99
CA ASP A 425 -15.81 0.24 -30.41
C ASP A 425 -15.04 0.98 -29.31
N THR A 426 -15.44 0.84 -28.05
CA THR A 426 -14.71 1.37 -26.89
C THR A 426 -13.32 0.74 -26.77
N GLN A 427 -13.21 -0.59 -26.92
CA GLN A 427 -11.92 -1.27 -26.83
C GLN A 427 -10.96 -0.88 -27.96
N LEU A 428 -11.47 -0.79 -29.21
CA LEU A 428 -10.70 -0.31 -30.36
C LEU A 428 -10.24 1.13 -30.17
N THR A 429 -11.11 2.01 -29.67
CA THR A 429 -10.79 3.43 -29.44
C THR A 429 -9.69 3.58 -28.38
N ALA A 430 -9.80 2.85 -27.28
CA ALA A 430 -8.79 2.85 -26.22
C ALA A 430 -7.43 2.33 -26.72
N LEU A 431 -7.45 1.26 -27.50
CA LEU A 431 -6.25 0.63 -28.07
C LEU A 431 -5.55 1.55 -29.08
N GLN A 432 -6.31 2.24 -29.94
CA GLN A 432 -5.78 3.24 -30.87
C GLN A 432 -5.17 4.44 -30.16
N ALA A 433 -5.80 4.92 -29.08
CA ALA A 433 -5.28 6.01 -28.27
C ALA A 433 -3.95 5.62 -27.59
N CYS A 434 -3.89 4.43 -26.99
CA CYS A 434 -2.67 3.90 -26.39
C CYS A 434 -1.54 3.74 -27.41
N LEU A 435 -1.81 3.14 -28.58
CA LEU A 435 -0.84 3.02 -29.66
C LEU A 435 -0.25 4.38 -30.06
N ALA A 436 -1.10 5.39 -30.24
CA ALA A 436 -0.68 6.73 -30.64
C ALA A 436 0.18 7.41 -29.56
N ALA A 437 -0.19 7.26 -28.29
CA ALA A 437 0.55 7.81 -27.16
C ALA A 437 1.92 7.13 -26.98
N CYS A 438 1.98 5.79 -27.03
CA CYS A 438 3.22 5.02 -26.97
C CYS A 438 4.19 5.40 -28.09
N ARG A 439 3.69 5.56 -29.33
CA ARG A 439 4.52 6.00 -30.47
C ARG A 439 5.10 7.40 -30.26
N ALA A 440 4.29 8.34 -29.77
CA ALA A 440 4.72 9.72 -29.53
C ALA A 440 5.74 9.80 -28.38
N CYS A 441 5.48 9.07 -27.29
CA CYS A 441 6.37 9.00 -26.13
C CYS A 441 7.70 8.34 -26.49
N ALA A 442 7.69 7.18 -27.16
CA ALA A 442 8.90 6.51 -27.61
C ALA A 442 9.79 7.42 -28.46
N ALA A 443 9.20 8.10 -29.45
CA ALA A 443 9.93 8.97 -30.35
C ALA A 443 10.56 10.17 -29.63
N GLU A 444 9.94 10.69 -28.56
CA GLU A 444 10.53 11.77 -27.76
C GLU A 444 11.62 11.24 -26.81
N CYS A 445 11.35 10.15 -26.09
CA CYS A 445 12.31 9.52 -25.19
C CYS A 445 13.60 9.10 -25.92
N GLU A 446 13.50 8.55 -27.13
CA GLU A 446 14.65 8.15 -27.96
C GLU A 446 15.57 9.32 -28.32
N ARG A 447 15.07 10.56 -28.36
CA ARG A 447 15.89 11.76 -28.62
C ARG A 447 16.82 12.08 -27.46
N HIS A 448 16.43 11.68 -26.25
CA HIS A 448 17.14 11.94 -25.00
C HIS A 448 17.95 10.72 -24.53
N ALA A 449 17.78 9.56 -25.18
CA ALA A 449 18.38 8.28 -24.80
C ALA A 449 19.91 8.25 -24.72
N HIS A 450 20.61 9.14 -25.43
CA HIS A 450 22.08 9.24 -25.36
C HIS A 450 22.58 10.03 -24.14
N HIS A 451 21.71 10.82 -23.52
CA HIS A 451 22.02 11.68 -22.38
C HIS A 451 21.43 11.13 -21.08
N HIS A 452 20.27 10.48 -21.17
CA HIS A 452 19.51 10.00 -20.02
C HIS A 452 19.13 8.53 -20.18
N GLU A 453 19.68 7.68 -19.32
CA GLU A 453 19.45 6.24 -19.35
C GLU A 453 17.97 5.88 -19.12
N HIS A 454 17.27 6.63 -18.25
CA HIS A 454 15.84 6.46 -18.02
C HIS A 454 15.01 6.72 -19.29
N CYS A 455 15.43 7.68 -20.14
CA CYS A 455 14.78 7.96 -21.42
C CYS A 455 15.01 6.82 -22.42
N ARG A 456 16.21 6.21 -22.44
CA ARG A 456 16.49 5.03 -23.27
C ARG A 456 15.56 3.86 -22.91
N LEU A 457 15.48 3.53 -21.62
CA LEU A 457 14.63 2.44 -21.10
C LEU A 457 13.15 2.72 -21.39
N SER A 458 12.67 3.94 -21.12
CA SER A 458 11.29 4.33 -21.40
C SER A 458 10.94 4.24 -22.88
N GLY A 459 11.85 4.66 -23.77
CA GLY A 459 11.68 4.51 -25.21
C GLY A 459 11.51 3.04 -25.63
N GLU A 460 12.36 2.16 -25.11
CA GLU A 460 12.31 0.72 -25.41
C GLU A 460 10.99 0.06 -24.96
N GLU A 461 10.51 0.38 -23.75
CA GLU A 461 9.22 -0.13 -23.24
C GLU A 461 8.03 0.44 -24.01
N CYS A 462 8.04 1.75 -24.33
CA CYS A 462 7.01 2.35 -25.18
C CYS A 462 6.92 1.66 -26.54
N ARG A 463 8.06 1.25 -27.13
CA ARG A 463 8.09 0.48 -28.38
C ARG A 463 7.55 -0.93 -28.23
N ARG A 464 7.75 -1.59 -27.09
CA ARG A 464 7.15 -2.92 -26.82
C ARG A 464 5.64 -2.82 -26.72
N CYS A 465 5.13 -1.85 -25.95
CA CYS A 465 3.71 -1.59 -25.86
C CYS A 465 3.10 -1.13 -27.19
N GLU A 466 3.80 -0.30 -27.98
CA GLU A 466 3.37 0.06 -29.34
C GLU A 466 3.17 -1.20 -30.21
N ARG A 467 4.11 -2.15 -30.18
CA ARG A 467 3.99 -3.40 -30.95
C ARG A 467 2.83 -4.25 -30.46
N ALA A 468 2.71 -4.47 -29.15
CA ALA A 468 1.62 -5.28 -28.60
C ALA A 468 0.23 -4.68 -28.92
N CYS A 469 0.10 -3.34 -28.86
CA CYS A 469 -1.13 -2.66 -29.26
C CYS A 469 -1.42 -2.83 -30.76
N ALA A 470 -0.39 -2.78 -31.61
CA ALA A 470 -0.53 -2.98 -33.05
C ALA A 470 -0.93 -4.43 -33.38
N ASP A 471 -0.33 -5.41 -32.70
CA ASP A 471 -0.62 -6.84 -32.87
C ASP A 471 -2.08 -7.14 -32.48
N LEU A 472 -2.55 -6.60 -31.35
CA LEU A 472 -3.95 -6.75 -30.93
C LEU A 472 -4.91 -6.04 -31.90
N LEU A 473 -4.57 -4.85 -32.41
CA LEU A 473 -5.39 -4.18 -33.44
C LEU A 473 -5.51 -5.02 -34.71
N ALA A 474 -4.42 -5.66 -35.13
CA ALA A 474 -4.43 -6.55 -36.30
C ALA A 474 -5.32 -7.77 -36.07
N ALA A 475 -5.27 -8.37 -34.86
CA ALA A 475 -6.14 -9.49 -34.49
C ALA A 475 -7.63 -9.09 -34.50
N LEU A 476 -7.96 -7.89 -33.99
CA LEU A 476 -9.32 -7.36 -33.97
C LEU A 476 -9.84 -6.96 -35.37
N GLY A 477 -8.94 -6.51 -36.26
CA GLY A 477 -9.27 -6.14 -37.65
C GLY A 477 -9.40 -7.33 -38.61
N GLY A 478 -8.92 -8.52 -38.23
CA GLY A 478 -8.95 -9.75 -39.03
C GLY A 478 -10.14 -10.68 -38.75
N ALA A 479 -10.94 -10.42 -37.71
CA ALA A 479 -12.12 -11.21 -37.40
C ALA A 479 -13.27 -10.88 -38.39
N PRO A 480 -13.93 -11.89 -39.02
CA PRO A 480 -15.12 -11.63 -39.81
C PRO A 480 -16.21 -11.06 -38.89
N ARG A 481 -16.67 -9.84 -39.20
CA ARG A 481 -17.75 -9.13 -38.51
C ARG A 481 -19.07 -9.89 -38.53
#